data_AF-A0AAP8TT53-F1
#
_entry.id   AF-A0AAP8TT53-F1
#
_cell.length_a   1.000
_cell.length_b   1.000
_cell.length_c   1.000
_cell.angle_alpha   90.00
_cell.angle_beta   90.00
_cell.angle_gamma   90.00
#
_symmetry.space_group_name_H-M   'P 1'
#
loop_
_entity.id
_entity.type
_entity.pdbx_description
1 polymer ?
#
loop_
_entity_poly.entity_id
_entity_poly.type
_entity_poly.pdbx_seq_one_letter_code
_entity_poly.pdbx_strand_id
1 'polypeptide(L)'
;MSINPTVLKDVSFKENNILLSLDHTESKTIDDMKHIYFNMIITYENSSIKREIMLFEDDILNLNISNFTNDSPDYFFIEPDFWLTVIQLNNNDLILYINFDSGLIHTNIATDSGFSIRMNITKDSFDLFIKNIKSII
;
A
#
# COMPACT_ATOMS: atom_id res chain seq x y z
N MET A 1 -9.41 16.92 12.67
CA MET A 1 -8.84 15.85 13.51
C MET A 1 -7.60 15.37 12.77
N SER A 2 -6.40 15.45 13.34
CA SER A 2 -5.23 14.88 12.70
C SER A 2 -5.37 13.37 12.77
N ILE A 3 -5.65 12.74 11.64
CA ILE A 3 -5.63 11.27 11.54
C ILE A 3 -4.16 10.89 11.71
N ASN A 4 -3.84 10.06 12.70
CA ASN A 4 -2.47 9.55 12.82
C ASN A 4 -2.14 8.76 11.55
N PRO A 5 -0.90 8.83 11.04
CA PRO A 5 -0.51 8.09 9.85
C PRO A 5 -0.82 6.60 10.03
N THR A 6 -1.38 6.00 8.99
CA THR A 6 -1.67 4.56 8.94
C THR A 6 -0.38 3.84 8.58
N VAL A 7 0.17 3.07 9.52
CA VAL A 7 1.52 2.50 9.41
C VAL A 7 1.47 0.98 9.44
N LEU A 8 2.23 0.35 8.53
CA LEU A 8 2.53 -1.07 8.48
C LEU A 8 4.05 -1.26 8.58
N LYS A 9 4.48 -2.17 9.44
CA LYS A 9 5.91 -2.43 9.67
C LYS A 9 6.21 -3.87 9.34
N ASP A 10 7.40 -4.11 8.79
CA ASP A 10 7.94 -5.46 8.65
C ASP A 10 8.13 -6.10 10.05
N VAL A 11 7.94 -7.42 10.14
CA VAL A 11 8.13 -8.19 11.38
C VAL A 11 9.51 -7.95 12.00
N SER A 12 10.53 -7.76 11.17
CA SER A 12 11.91 -7.49 11.54
C SER A 12 12.27 -6.00 11.42
N PHE A 13 11.29 -5.08 11.55
CA PHE A 13 11.48 -3.63 11.41
C PHE A 13 12.66 -3.07 12.20
N LYS A 14 12.93 -3.60 13.40
CA LYS A 14 14.07 -3.17 14.23
C LYS A 14 15.43 -3.37 13.55
N GLU A 15 15.52 -4.34 12.65
CA GLU A 15 16.76 -4.74 11.97
C GLU A 15 16.85 -4.16 10.56
N ASN A 16 15.74 -4.17 9.81
CA ASN A 16 15.73 -3.76 8.39
C ASN A 16 15.18 -2.35 8.13
N ASN A 17 14.55 -1.74 9.13
CA ASN A 17 13.88 -0.45 9.03
C ASN A 17 12.88 -0.39 7.86
N ILE A 18 12.15 -1.47 7.57
CA ILE A 18 11.15 -1.48 6.50
C ILE A 18 9.75 -1.13 7.05
N LEU A 19 9.22 0.01 6.63
CA LEU A 19 7.87 0.47 6.96
C LEU A 19 7.18 1.02 5.73
N LEU A 20 5.86 0.86 5.68
CA LEU A 20 4.95 1.56 4.79
C LEU A 20 4.04 2.44 5.63
N SER A 21 3.95 3.72 5.31
CA SER A 21 3.10 4.69 5.99
C SER A 21 2.26 5.43 4.96
N LEU A 22 0.98 5.56 5.24
CA LEU A 22 0.03 6.39 4.50
C LEU A 22 -0.50 7.47 5.43
N ASP A 23 -0.17 8.72 5.12
CA ASP A 23 -0.66 9.88 5.84
C ASP A 23 -1.73 10.57 4.99
N HIS A 24 -2.98 10.58 5.48
CA HIS A 24 -4.09 11.21 4.76
C HIS A 24 -3.90 12.72 4.72
N THR A 25 -3.93 13.30 3.52
CA THR A 25 -3.71 14.73 3.33
C THR A 25 -5.04 15.46 3.14
N GLU A 26 -5.85 15.02 2.18
CA GLU A 26 -7.15 15.60 1.89
C GLU A 26 -8.07 14.62 1.16
N SER A 27 -9.36 14.95 1.12
CA SER A 27 -10.35 14.25 0.31
C SER A 27 -11.17 15.26 -0.48
N LYS A 28 -11.42 14.96 -1.76
CA LYS A 28 -12.15 15.83 -2.68
C LYS A 28 -13.16 15.00 -3.46
N THR A 29 -14.34 15.56 -3.70
CA THR A 29 -15.31 14.98 -4.62
C THR A 29 -15.21 15.70 -5.96
N ILE A 30 -14.90 14.96 -7.02
CA ILE A 30 -14.77 15.45 -8.39
C ILE A 30 -15.64 14.51 -9.25
N ASP A 31 -16.58 15.07 -10.02
CA ASP A 31 -17.48 14.30 -10.89
C ASP A 31 -18.17 13.13 -10.17
N ASP A 32 -18.72 13.39 -8.97
CA ASP A 32 -19.38 12.42 -8.07
C ASP A 32 -18.48 11.27 -7.58
N MET A 33 -17.18 11.31 -7.87
CA MET A 33 -16.19 10.37 -7.35
C MET A 33 -15.39 11.00 -6.21
N LYS A 34 -15.21 10.26 -5.11
CA LYS A 34 -14.42 10.72 -3.97
C LYS A 34 -12.97 10.28 -4.13
N HIS A 35 -12.10 11.26 -4.34
CA HIS A 35 -10.65 11.14 -4.39
C HIS A 35 -10.07 11.34 -3.00
N ILE A 36 -9.25 10.40 -2.54
CA ILE A 36 -8.63 10.43 -1.22
C ILE A 36 -7.12 10.44 -1.42
N TYR A 37 -6.47 11.52 -0.98
CA TYR A 37 -5.06 11.75 -1.20
C TYR A 37 -4.23 11.35 0.03
N PHE A 38 -3.08 10.74 -0.23
CA PHE A 38 -2.15 10.30 0.80
C PHE A 38 -0.72 10.70 0.47
N ASN A 39 0.03 11.07 1.51
CA ASN A 39 1.48 11.02 1.48
C ASN A 39 1.92 9.60 1.86
N MET A 40 2.42 8.86 0.87
CA MET A 40 3.04 7.55 1.07
C MET A 40 4.52 7.70 1.40
N ILE A 41 4.94 7.05 2.48
CA ILE A 41 6.35 6.94 2.87
C ILE A 41 6.70 5.48 3.01
N ILE A 42 7.77 5.06 2.34
CA ILE A 42 8.34 3.72 2.47
C ILE A 42 9.79 3.84 2.89
N THR A 43 10.17 3.16 3.97
CA THR A 43 11.58 3.10 4.39
C THR A 43 12.15 1.71 4.09
N TYR A 44 13.45 1.68 3.85
CA TYR A 44 14.23 0.45 3.70
C TYR A 44 15.69 0.79 4.04
N GLU A 45 16.26 0.13 5.05
CA GLU A 45 17.58 0.46 5.60
C GLU A 45 17.71 1.96 5.92
N ASN A 46 18.64 2.65 5.27
CA ASN A 46 18.91 4.09 5.44
C ASN A 46 18.23 4.97 4.38
N SER A 47 17.33 4.39 3.59
CA SER A 47 16.65 5.05 2.47
C SER A 47 15.16 5.26 2.76
N SER A 48 14.59 6.30 2.15
CA SER A 48 13.15 6.54 2.16
C SER A 48 12.66 6.93 0.78
N ILE A 49 11.56 6.34 0.34
CA ILE A 49 10.79 6.74 -0.83
C ILE A 49 9.58 7.50 -0.33
N LYS A 50 9.31 8.66 -0.92
CA LYS A 50 8.14 9.48 -0.62
C LYS A 50 7.38 9.72 -1.91
N ARG A 51 6.07 9.50 -1.89
CA ARG A 51 5.18 9.75 -3.03
C ARG A 51 3.85 10.28 -2.55
N GLU A 52 3.24 11.13 -3.36
CA GLU A 52 1.82 11.45 -3.23
C GLU A 52 1.04 10.43 -4.05
N ILE A 53 0.02 9.85 -3.45
CA ILE A 53 -0.86 8.89 -4.12
C ILE A 53 -2.31 9.34 -3.94
N MET A 54 -3.17 8.92 -4.86
CA MET A 54 -4.60 9.16 -4.82
C MET A 54 -5.28 7.81 -4.90
N LEU A 55 -6.35 7.61 -4.14
CA LEU A 55 -7.16 6.40 -4.19
C LEU A 55 -8.62 6.79 -4.31
N PHE A 56 -9.37 6.03 -5.10
CA PHE A 56 -10.82 6.18 -5.11
C PHE A 56 -11.43 5.54 -3.86
N GLU A 57 -12.53 6.12 -3.39
CA GLU A 57 -13.33 5.55 -2.28
C GLU A 57 -13.71 4.08 -2.55
N ASP A 58 -14.14 3.77 -3.78
CA ASP A 58 -14.49 2.42 -4.19
C ASP A 58 -13.30 1.45 -4.09
N ASP A 59 -12.08 1.86 -4.45
CA ASP A 59 -10.90 1.02 -4.34
C ASP A 59 -10.63 0.62 -2.89
N ILE A 60 -10.73 1.58 -1.98
CA ILE A 60 -10.51 1.34 -0.56
C ILE A 60 -11.64 0.49 0.04
N LEU A 61 -12.90 0.73 -0.33
CA LEU A 61 -14.03 -0.08 0.12
C LEU A 61 -13.87 -1.54 -0.32
N ASN A 62 -13.40 -1.75 -1.55
CA ASN A 62 -13.18 -3.05 -2.17
C ASN A 62 -11.91 -3.78 -1.69
N LEU A 63 -11.10 -3.20 -0.80
CA LEU A 63 -9.99 -3.91 -0.14
C LEU A 63 -10.54 -5.07 0.70
N ASN A 64 -10.62 -6.27 0.13
CA ASN A 64 -11.12 -7.46 0.80
C ASN A 64 -9.97 -8.22 1.48
N ILE A 65 -10.05 -8.28 2.80
CA ILE A 65 -9.08 -8.92 3.70
C ILE A 65 -9.13 -10.47 3.62
N SER A 66 -10.21 -11.02 3.06
CA SER A 66 -10.57 -12.43 3.23
C SER A 66 -10.13 -13.38 2.11
N ASN A 67 -9.58 -12.89 1.00
CA ASN A 67 -9.47 -13.68 -0.23
C ASN A 67 -8.06 -14.08 -0.63
N PHE A 68 -7.05 -13.85 0.22
CA PHE A 68 -5.69 -14.31 -0.06
C PHE A 68 -5.66 -15.84 -0.14
N THR A 69 -5.69 -16.35 -1.36
CA THR A 69 -5.51 -17.77 -1.63
C THR A 69 -4.05 -18.01 -1.95
N ASN A 70 -3.52 -19.18 -1.58
CA ASN A 70 -2.16 -19.57 -1.97
C ASN A 70 -2.04 -19.82 -3.49
N ASP A 71 -3.17 -19.85 -4.21
CA ASP A 71 -3.23 -20.21 -5.63
C ASP A 71 -2.96 -19.02 -6.56
N SER A 72 -3.09 -17.78 -6.07
CA SER A 72 -2.75 -16.57 -6.82
C SER A 72 -2.33 -15.44 -5.88
N PRO A 73 -1.29 -14.65 -6.23
CA PRO A 73 -1.05 -13.38 -5.56
C PRO A 73 -2.27 -12.46 -5.76
N ASP A 74 -2.65 -11.76 -4.70
CA ASP A 74 -3.67 -10.72 -4.81
C ASP A 74 -3.00 -9.35 -4.96
N TYR A 75 -3.56 -8.54 -5.86
CA TYR A 75 -3.08 -7.19 -6.15
C TYR A 75 -4.00 -6.16 -5.49
N PHE A 76 -3.43 -5.17 -4.82
CA PHE A 76 -4.17 -4.08 -4.19
C PHE A 76 -3.48 -2.75 -4.46
N PHE A 77 -4.25 -1.66 -4.49
CA PHE A 77 -3.76 -0.29 -4.77
C PHE A 77 -2.92 -0.23 -6.04
N ILE A 78 -3.59 -0.24 -7.20
CA ILE A 78 -2.93 -0.23 -8.50
C ILE A 78 -2.92 1.19 -9.04
N GLU A 79 -1.74 1.81 -9.05
CA GLU A 79 -1.44 3.02 -9.81
C GLU A 79 -0.50 2.68 -10.97
N PRO A 80 -0.43 3.51 -12.02
CA PRO A 80 0.46 3.26 -13.15
C PRO A 80 1.94 3.12 -12.77
N ASP A 81 2.37 3.75 -11.67
CA ASP A 81 3.76 3.84 -11.23
C ASP A 81 4.07 3.01 -9.96
N PHE A 82 3.06 2.47 -9.28
CA PHE A 82 3.25 1.54 -8.17
C PHE A 82 2.04 0.63 -7.96
N TRP A 83 2.28 -0.57 -7.43
CA TRP A 83 1.20 -1.45 -6.97
C TRP A 83 1.63 -2.33 -5.80
N LEU A 84 0.67 -2.76 -4.98
CA LEU A 84 0.92 -3.73 -3.92
C LEU A 84 0.55 -5.14 -4.37
N THR A 85 1.39 -6.09 -4.02
CA THR A 85 1.10 -7.53 -4.20
C THR A 85 1.21 -8.22 -2.86
N VAL A 86 0.18 -8.96 -2.47
CA VAL A 86 0.14 -9.72 -1.22
C VAL A 86 0.13 -11.21 -1.52
N ILE A 87 0.99 -11.95 -0.84
CA ILE A 87 1.07 -13.41 -0.92
C ILE A 87 0.87 -13.96 0.48
N GLN A 88 -0.14 -14.81 0.66
CA GLN A 88 -0.33 -15.55 1.89
C GLN A 88 0.62 -16.76 1.93
N LEU A 89 1.40 -16.89 3.00
CA LEU A 89 2.30 -18.03 3.21
C LEU A 89 1.63 -19.14 4.02
N ASN A 90 0.89 -18.74 5.06
CA ASN A 90 0.14 -19.61 5.95
C ASN A 90 -1.00 -18.80 6.61
N ASN A 91 -1.67 -19.35 7.62
CA ASN A 91 -2.83 -18.70 8.25
C ASN A 91 -2.54 -17.33 8.87
N ASN A 92 -1.29 -17.03 9.21
CA ASN A 92 -0.89 -15.81 9.91
C ASN A 92 0.10 -14.95 9.12
N ASP A 93 0.97 -15.54 8.32
CA ASP A 93 2.09 -14.83 7.71
C ASP A 93 1.78 -14.44 6.26
N LEU A 94 2.05 -13.17 5.94
CA LEU A 94 1.90 -12.59 4.60
C LEU A 94 3.25 -12.02 4.14
N ILE A 95 3.48 -12.08 2.84
CA ILE A 95 4.49 -11.27 2.16
C ILE A 95 3.76 -10.16 1.41
N LEU A 96 4.12 -8.92 1.70
CA LEU A 96 3.72 -7.76 0.92
C LEU A 96 4.90 -7.31 0.06
N TYR A 97 4.70 -7.25 -1.25
CA TYR A 97 5.58 -6.56 -2.17
C TYR A 97 4.99 -5.19 -2.48
N ILE A 98 5.82 -4.16 -2.31
CA ILE A 98 5.53 -2.82 -2.79
C ILE A 98 6.33 -2.64 -4.07
N ASN A 99 5.65 -2.73 -5.21
CA ASN A 99 6.28 -2.74 -6.52
C ASN A 99 6.27 -1.33 -7.09
N PHE A 100 7.38 -0.94 -7.71
CA PHE A 100 7.51 0.33 -8.41
C PHE A 100 7.79 0.07 -9.87
N ASP A 101 7.10 0.82 -10.73
CA ASP A 101 7.44 0.84 -12.15
C ASP A 101 8.59 1.83 -12.42
N SER A 102 9.43 1.47 -13.39
CA SER A 102 10.52 2.29 -13.93
C SER A 102 10.09 3.08 -15.16
N GLY A 103 8.82 2.95 -15.54
CA GLY A 103 8.20 3.78 -16.54
C GLY A 103 8.29 5.25 -16.19
N LEU A 104 8.29 6.07 -17.23
CA LEU A 104 8.35 7.51 -17.08
C LEU A 104 7.02 8.00 -16.51
N ILE A 105 7.04 8.43 -15.24
CA ILE A 105 5.89 9.01 -14.51
C ILE A 105 5.21 10.11 -15.34
N HIS A 106 5.98 10.90 -16.08
CA HIS A 106 5.46 12.02 -16.89
C HIS A 106 4.78 11.61 -18.21
N THR A 107 4.92 10.35 -18.64
CA THR A 107 4.34 9.88 -19.91
C THR A 107 3.26 8.81 -19.72
N ASN A 108 2.90 8.43 -18.49
CA ASN A 108 1.93 7.35 -18.19
C ASN A 108 2.24 6.05 -18.95
N ILE A 109 3.51 5.70 -19.12
CA ILE A 109 3.92 4.43 -19.74
C ILE A 109 4.29 3.49 -18.61
N ALA A 110 3.42 2.52 -18.32
CA ALA A 110 3.78 1.39 -17.47
C ALA A 110 4.71 0.47 -18.26
N THR A 111 5.83 0.09 -17.65
CA THR A 111 6.79 -0.85 -18.23
C THR A 111 6.75 -2.24 -17.58
N ASP A 112 5.98 -2.36 -16.50
CA ASP A 112 5.97 -3.49 -15.56
C ASP A 112 7.38 -3.91 -15.13
N SER A 113 8.31 -2.95 -15.11
CA SER A 113 9.72 -3.20 -14.89
C SER A 113 10.22 -2.28 -13.79
N GLY A 114 10.87 -2.81 -12.77
CA GLY A 114 11.38 -2.00 -11.67
C GLY A 114 11.74 -2.82 -10.45
N PHE A 115 11.84 -2.15 -9.31
CA PHE A 115 12.21 -2.79 -8.05
C PHE A 115 10.98 -2.97 -7.17
N SER A 116 11.06 -3.97 -6.29
CA SER A 116 10.04 -4.21 -5.28
C SER A 116 10.69 -4.24 -3.90
N ILE A 117 10.04 -3.59 -2.93
CA ILE A 117 10.39 -3.72 -1.52
C ILE A 117 9.53 -4.83 -0.93
N ARG A 118 10.19 -5.86 -0.39
CA ARG A 118 9.53 -7.00 0.24
C ARG A 118 9.40 -6.79 1.74
N MET A 119 8.19 -6.95 2.25
CA MET A 119 7.85 -6.92 3.67
C MET A 119 7.27 -8.26 4.10
N ASN A 120 7.77 -8.81 5.20
CA ASN A 120 7.10 -9.89 5.93
C ASN A 120 6.21 -9.24 6.98
N ILE A 121 4.92 -9.55 6.95
CA ILE A 121 3.94 -8.97 7.86
C ILE A 121 3.03 -10.07 8.40
N THR A 122 2.34 -9.80 9.49
CA THR A 122 1.28 -10.69 9.97
C THR A 122 -0.06 -10.27 9.37
N LYS A 123 -0.98 -11.22 9.27
CA LYS A 123 -2.36 -10.96 8.88
C LYS A 123 -2.99 -9.92 9.78
N ASP A 124 -2.84 -10.05 11.09
CA ASP A 124 -3.37 -9.08 12.06
C ASP A 124 -2.85 -7.65 11.83
N SER A 125 -1.56 -7.48 11.52
CA SER A 125 -0.99 -6.16 11.26
C SER A 125 -1.48 -5.57 9.95
N PHE A 126 -1.65 -6.41 8.93
CA PHE A 126 -2.23 -6.03 7.65
C PHE A 126 -3.72 -5.67 7.78
N ASP A 127 -4.51 -6.46 8.49
CA ASP A 127 -5.94 -6.23 8.73
C ASP A 127 -6.16 -4.90 9.46
N LEU A 128 -5.33 -4.63 10.48
CA LEU A 128 -5.34 -3.35 11.17
C LEU A 128 -4.99 -2.19 10.23
N PHE A 129 -3.98 -2.36 9.38
CA PHE A 129 -3.59 -1.37 8.38
C PHE A 129 -4.75 -1.06 7.42
N ILE A 130 -5.37 -2.07 6.82
CA ILE A 130 -6.52 -1.91 5.93
C ILE A 130 -7.71 -1.28 6.64
N LYS A 131 -8.02 -1.71 7.87
CA LYS A 131 -9.10 -1.12 8.68
C LYS A 131 -8.87 0.37 8.95
N ASN A 132 -7.63 0.76 9.22
CA ASN A 132 -7.28 2.17 9.43
C ASN A 132 -7.47 2.98 8.14
N ILE A 133 -7.08 2.45 6.97
CA ILE A 133 -7.35 3.12 5.69
C ILE A 133 -8.87 3.28 5.47
N LYS A 134 -9.65 2.21 5.67
CA LYS A 134 -11.11 2.27 5.52
C LYS A 134 -11.79 3.26 6.46
N SER A 135 -11.21 3.54 7.64
CA SER A 135 -11.77 4.50 8.61
C SER A 135 -11.68 5.97 8.19
N ILE A 136 -10.94 6.25 7.10
CA ILE A 136 -10.74 7.60 6.55
C ILE A 136 -11.92 8.00 5.65
N ILE A 137 -12.73 7.01 5.25
CA ILE A 137 -13.86 7.16 4.33
C ILE A 137 -15.12 7.58 5.06
#